data_AF-A0A1W6CLN5-F1
#
_entry.id   AF-A0A1W6CLN5-F1
#
_cell.length_a   1.000
_cell.length_b   1.000
_cell.length_c   1.000
_cell.angle_alpha   90.00
_cell.angle_beta   90.00
_cell.angle_gamma   90.00
#
_symmetry.space_group_name_H-M   'P 1'
#
loop_
_entity.id
_entity.type
_entity.pdbx_description
1 polymer ?
#
loop_
_entity_poly.entity_id
_entity_poly.type
_entity_poly.pdbx_seq_one_letter_code
_entity_poly.pdbx_strand_id
1 'polypeptide(L)' 'MTFNLKDVRDLLSHLEAEADGRDVEGELARAEAERLMALYPGMANILAPIAERHSRRAA' A
#
# COMPACT_ATOMS: atom_id res chain seq x y z
N MET A 1 -4.95 -15.41 -13.20
CA MET A 1 -4.28 -14.73 -12.08
C MET A 1 -5.29 -14.66 -10.95
N THR A 2 -5.03 -15.34 -9.85
CA THR A 2 -6.02 -15.50 -8.76
C THR A 2 -5.86 -14.35 -7.77
N PHE A 3 -6.94 -13.64 -7.50
CA PHE A 3 -6.95 -12.59 -6.49
C PHE A 3 -6.55 -13.15 -5.12
N ASN A 4 -5.49 -12.58 -4.54
CA ASN A 4 -4.97 -12.95 -3.23
C ASN A 4 -5.39 -11.92 -2.18
N LEU A 5 -6.37 -12.30 -1.37
CA LEU A 5 -6.88 -11.47 -0.27
C LEU A 5 -5.80 -11.13 0.76
N LYS A 6 -4.76 -11.97 0.91
CA LYS A 6 -3.66 -11.71 1.84
C LYS A 6 -2.92 -10.41 1.50
N ASP A 7 -2.68 -10.17 0.21
CA ASP A 7 -1.93 -8.98 -0.23
C ASP A 7 -2.70 -7.68 0.11
N VAL A 8 -4.02 -7.68 -0.09
CA VAL A 8 -4.88 -6.55 0.30
C VAL A 8 -4.91 -6.36 1.82
N ARG A 9 -4.91 -7.46 2.57
CA ARG A 9 -4.94 -7.44 4.04
C ARG A 9 -3.64 -6.91 4.63
N ASP A 10 -2.50 -7.28 4.03
CA ASP A 10 -1.19 -6.78 4.42
C ASP A 10 -1.11 -5.27 4.18
N LEU A 11 -1.58 -4.76 3.04
CA LEU A 11 -1.66 -3.30 2.78
C LEU A 11 -2.59 -2.57 3.77
N LEU A 12 -3.78 -3.11 4.04
CA LEU A 12 -4.72 -2.51 5.01
C LEU A 12 -4.11 -2.44 6.41
N SER A 13 -3.36 -3.45 6.83
CA SER A 13 -2.67 -3.45 8.13
C SER A 13 -1.60 -2.35 8.21
N HIS A 14 -0.91 -2.03 7.11
CA HIS A 14 0.05 -0.93 7.07
C HIS A 14 -0.65 0.43 7.18
N LEU A 15 -1.78 0.61 6.49
CA LEU A 15 -2.58 1.84 6.57
C LEU A 15 -3.20 2.05 7.96
N GLU A 16 -3.65 0.98 8.60
CA GLU A 16 -4.21 1.02 9.96
C GLU A 16 -3.12 1.36 10.99
N ALA A 17 -1.92 0.77 10.85
CA ALA A 17 -0.78 1.14 11.68
C ALA A 17 -0.37 2.62 11.48
N GLU A 18 -0.40 3.13 10.25
CA GLU A 18 -0.14 4.54 9.97
C GLU A 18 -1.20 5.46 10.61
N ALA A 19 -2.47 5.09 10.52
CA ALA A 19 -3.58 5.83 11.13
C ALA A 19 -3.48 5.87 12.66
N ASP A 20 -2.96 4.80 13.27
CA ASP A 20 -2.68 4.73 14.70
C ASP A 20 -1.43 5.52 15.13
N GLY A 21 -0.72 6.16 14.20
CA GLY A 21 0.54 6.85 14.46
C GLY A 21 1.67 5.92 14.88
N ARG A 22 1.53 4.61 14.60
CA ARG A 22 2.61 3.65 14.77
C ARG A 22 3.62 3.85 13.64
N ASP A 23 4.89 3.60 13.96
CA ASP A 23 5.94 3.70 12.95
C ASP A 23 5.75 2.58 11.93
N VAL A 24 5.59 2.98 10.68
CA VAL A 24 5.42 2.07 9.54
C VAL A 24 6.57 2.34 8.60
N GLU A 25 7.27 1.28 8.17
CA GLU A 25 8.28 1.41 7.13
C GLU A 25 7.62 1.91 5.84
N GLY A 26 7.72 3.22 5.59
CA GLY A 26 7.06 3.89 4.46
C GLY A 26 7.46 3.31 3.11
N GLU A 27 8.70 2.85 2.97
CA GLU A 27 9.16 2.14 1.77
C GLU A 27 8.43 0.81 1.55
N LEU A 28 8.08 0.10 2.63
CA LEU A 28 7.39 -1.18 2.56
C LEU A 28 5.92 -1.00 2.16
N ALA A 29 5.25 0.03 2.69
CA ALA A 29 3.90 0.39 2.28
C ALA A 29 3.83 0.87 0.82
N ARG A 30 4.84 1.62 0.35
CA ARG A 30 4.96 2.05 -1.05
C ARG A 30 5.15 0.84 -1.98
N ALA A 31 6.12 -0.02 -1.68
CA ALA A 31 6.42 -1.19 -2.49
C ALA A 31 5.20 -2.12 -2.61
N GLU A 32 4.44 -2.28 -1.52
CA GLU A 32 3.24 -3.12 -1.51
C GLU A 32 2.09 -2.51 -2.32
N ALA A 33 1.88 -1.20 -2.24
CA ALA A 33 0.90 -0.49 -3.07
C ALA A 33 1.26 -0.56 -4.57
N GLU A 34 2.52 -0.36 -4.94
CA GLU A 34 3.02 -0.49 -6.31
C GLU A 34 2.87 -1.92 -6.84
N ARG A 35 3.21 -2.92 -6.02
CA ARG A 35 3.01 -4.35 -6.35
C ARG A 35 1.54 -4.65 -6.61
N LEU A 36 0.65 -4.21 -5.74
CA LEU A 36 -0.80 -4.43 -5.88
C LEU A 36 -1.39 -3.72 -7.11
N MET A 37 -0.88 -2.54 -7.50
CA MET A 37 -1.29 -1.87 -8.74
C MET A 37 -0.93 -2.69 -9.99
N ALA A 38 0.24 -3.33 -9.99
CA ALA A 38 0.67 -4.19 -11.09
C ALA A 38 -0.16 -5.49 -11.18
N LEU A 39 -0.56 -6.05 -10.02
CA LEU A 39 -1.35 -7.28 -9.95
C LEU A 39 -2.85 -7.04 -10.23
N TYR A 40 -3.36 -5.86 -9.86
CA TYR A 40 -4.78 -5.51 -9.93
C TYR A 40 -4.96 -4.11 -10.54
N PRO A 41 -4.92 -3.96 -11.87
CA PRO A 41 -5.05 -2.66 -12.54
C PRO A 41 -6.34 -1.92 -12.19
N GLY A 42 -7.43 -2.65 -11.89
CA GLY A 42 -8.71 -2.08 -11.46
C GLY A 42 -8.66 -1.37 -10.09
N MET A 43 -7.61 -1.58 -9.30
CA MET A 43 -7.41 -0.93 -8.00
C MET A 43 -6.43 0.26 -8.08
N ALA A 44 -5.87 0.58 -9.24
CA ALA A 44 -4.86 1.63 -9.41
C ALA A 44 -5.31 2.99 -8.86
N ASN A 45 -6.58 3.37 -9.08
CA ASN A 45 -7.12 4.64 -8.56
C ASN A 45 -7.21 4.71 -7.04
N ILE A 46 -7.27 3.55 -6.36
CA ILE A 46 -7.32 3.45 -4.89
C ILE A 46 -5.89 3.42 -4.33
N LEU A 47 -4.98 2.74 -5.01
CA LEU A 47 -3.63 2.44 -4.54
C LEU A 47 -2.61 3.55 -4.86
N ALA A 48 -2.76 4.26 -5.97
CA ALA A 48 -1.82 5.31 -6.37
C ALA A 48 -1.68 6.45 -5.33
N PRO A 49 -2.78 6.96 -4.72
CA PRO A 49 -2.66 7.98 -3.66
C PRO A 49 -1.92 7.49 -2.42
N ILE A 50 -2.00 6.19 -2.12
CA ILE A 50 -1.29 5.56 -0.99
C ILE A 50 0.21 5.54 -1.29
N ALA A 51 0.60 5.01 -2.45
CA ALA A 51 1.99 4.98 -2.88
C ALA A 51 2.62 6.39 -2.91
N GLU A 52 1.89 7.38 -3.43
CA GLU A 52 2.34 8.77 -3.51
C GLU A 52 2.54 9.39 -2.12
N ARG A 53 1.61 9.15 -1.17
CA ARG A 53 1.74 9.63 0.20
C ARG A 53 3.01 9.10 0.87
N HIS A 54 3.30 7.81 0.72
CA HIS A 54 4.48 7.20 1.31
C HIS A 54 5.77 7.65 0.60
N SER A 55 5.75 7.85 -0.72
CA SER A 55 6.89 8.42 -1.46
C SER A 55 7.29 9.81 -0.95
N ARG A 56 6.31 10.66 -0.59
CA ARG A 56 6.59 12.00 -0.04
C ARG A 56 7.13 11.99 1.39
N ARG A 57 6.94 10.91 2.14
CA ARG A 57 7.45 10.76 3.52
C ARG A 57 8.85 10.15 3.56
N ALA A 58 9.24 9.41 2.53
CA ALA A 58 10.55 8.78 2.46
C ALA A 58 11.67 9.69 1.89
N ALA A 59 11.29 10.84 1.30
CA ALA A 59 12.20 11.87 0.76
C ALA A 59 12.40 13.03 1.74
#